data_AF-A0A1W1XLB1-F1
#
_entry.id   AF-A0A1W1XLB1-F1
#
_cell.length_a   1.000
_cell.length_b   1.000
_cell.length_c   1.000
_cell.angle_alpha   90.00
_cell.angle_beta   90.00
_cell.angle_gamma   90.00
#
_symmetry.space_group_name_H-M   'P 1'
#
loop_
_entity.id
_entity.type
_entity.pdbx_description
1 polymer ?
#
loop_
_entity_poly.entity_id
_entity_poly.type
_entity_poly.pdbx_seq_one_letter_code
_entity_poly.pdbx_strand_id
1 'polypeptide(L)'
;MVETDLAMSAAYSKRPMYRHIIVCPFCESGQPIPLDFDAIHRCQCGACYKVCGNEALENGVSDIAEELWSEDELDFIRSVPIDFCNVVVEKDFDRLLDLKQAVDSCGMERFCKFDRNLELNLIWVKRLF
;
A
#
# COMPACT_ATOMS: atom_id res chain seq x y z
N MET A 1 32.25 48.67 -2.09
CA MET A 1 31.42 48.66 -0.87
C MET A 1 29.99 48.36 -1.27
N VAL A 2 29.61 47.08 -1.12
CA VAL A 2 28.31 46.53 -0.63
C VAL A 2 27.06 46.95 -1.44
N GLU A 3 26.57 46.17 -2.42
CA GLU A 3 25.68 44.97 -2.31
C GLU A 3 24.41 45.27 -1.47
N THR A 4 23.19 45.14 -1.97
CA THR A 4 22.53 43.84 -2.22
C THR A 4 21.27 43.97 -3.10
N ASP A 5 21.26 43.25 -4.21
CA ASP A 5 20.07 42.70 -4.85
C ASP A 5 19.49 41.56 -3.98
N LEU A 6 18.21 41.63 -3.64
CA LEU A 6 17.47 40.51 -3.03
C LEU A 6 16.39 40.02 -4.00
N ALA A 7 16.84 39.30 -5.03
CA ALA A 7 15.99 38.36 -5.76
C ALA A 7 16.07 37.00 -5.06
N MET A 8 15.17 36.75 -4.09
CA MET A 8 15.01 35.41 -3.49
C MET A 8 14.15 34.54 -4.42
N SER A 9 14.81 33.78 -5.28
CA SER A 9 14.22 32.63 -5.96
C SER A 9 15.06 31.38 -5.73
N ALA A 10 14.35 30.33 -5.32
CA ALA A 10 14.67 28.91 -5.45
C ALA A 10 15.92 28.36 -4.74
N ALA A 11 15.72 27.85 -3.52
CA ALA A 11 16.50 26.71 -3.00
C ALA A 11 15.74 25.96 -1.88
N TYR A 12 14.55 25.44 -2.16
CA TYR A 12 14.05 24.32 -1.33
C TYR A 12 14.83 23.07 -1.73
N SER A 13 15.90 22.84 -0.97
CA SER A 13 16.75 21.66 -1.04
C SER A 13 15.90 20.39 -0.93
N LYS A 14 15.82 19.61 -2.02
CA LYS A 14 15.39 18.21 -1.96
C LYS A 14 16.38 17.43 -1.08
N ARG A 15 15.93 16.97 0.10
CA ARG A 15 16.63 16.00 0.95
C ARG A 15 15.65 14.94 1.46
N PRO A 16 16.14 13.74 1.74
CA PRO A 16 15.55 12.49 1.27
C PRO A 16 14.34 12.10 2.10
N MET A 17 13.19 12.01 1.44
CA MET A 17 12.06 11.28 1.99
C MET A 17 12.39 9.79 1.90
N TYR A 18 13.04 9.26 2.93
CA TYR A 18 12.97 7.83 3.22
C TYR A 18 11.56 7.52 3.74
N ARG A 19 10.60 7.65 2.82
CA ARG A 19 9.24 7.16 2.99
C ARG A 19 9.40 5.67 3.20
N HIS A 20 9.01 5.16 4.36
CA HIS A 20 8.77 3.72 4.49
C HIS A 20 7.97 3.29 3.27
N ILE A 21 8.49 2.27 2.60
CA ILE A 21 7.92 1.67 1.41
C ILE A 21 7.28 0.36 1.81
N ILE A 22 6.22 0.01 1.11
CA ILE A 22 5.72 -1.35 1.10
C ILE A 22 6.54 -2.12 0.09
N VAL A 23 7.16 -3.22 0.51
CA VAL A 23 7.91 -4.08 -0.42
C VAL A 23 6.96 -5.13 -0.96
N CYS A 24 6.84 -5.23 -2.28
CA CYS A 24 6.06 -6.29 -2.90
C CYS A 24 6.73 -7.64 -2.60
N PRO A 25 6.04 -8.61 -1.97
CA PRO A 25 6.65 -9.88 -1.59
C PRO A 25 7.00 -10.78 -2.80
N PHE A 26 6.53 -10.43 -4.01
CA PHE A 26 6.71 -11.25 -5.21
C PHE A 26 7.82 -10.79 -6.15
N CYS A 27 8.19 -9.53 -6.11
CA CYS A 27 9.22 -8.96 -6.98
C CYS A 27 10.16 -7.99 -6.26
N GLU A 28 9.98 -7.84 -4.94
CA GLU A 28 10.81 -7.02 -4.06
C GLU A 28 10.83 -5.52 -4.40
N SER A 29 9.98 -5.07 -5.34
CA SER A 29 9.86 -3.65 -5.67
C SER A 29 9.23 -2.88 -4.51
N GLY A 30 9.78 -1.70 -4.21
CA GLY A 30 9.20 -0.77 -3.24
C GLY A 30 8.03 0.03 -3.82
N GLN A 31 6.94 0.11 -3.07
CA GLN A 31 5.75 0.91 -3.33
C GLN A 31 5.60 1.96 -2.23
N PRO A 32 5.12 3.19 -2.53
CA PRO A 32 4.79 4.14 -1.49
C PRO A 32 3.66 3.60 -0.60
N ILE A 33 3.67 3.96 0.69
CA ILE A 33 2.50 3.71 1.55
C ILE A 33 1.29 4.44 0.94
N PRO A 34 0.18 3.73 0.71
CA PRO A 34 -1.00 4.34 0.11
C PRO A 34 -1.63 5.36 1.05
N LEU A 35 -2.27 6.37 0.49
CA LEU A 35 -3.07 7.34 1.27
C LEU A 35 -4.55 6.96 1.31
N ASP A 36 -4.98 6.17 0.33
CA ASP A 36 -6.32 5.58 0.25
C ASP A 36 -6.20 4.08 0.49
N PHE A 37 -6.61 3.66 1.69
CA PHE A 37 -6.54 2.27 2.12
C PHE A 37 -7.61 1.40 1.46
N ASP A 38 -8.75 1.98 1.07
CA ASP A 38 -9.81 1.21 0.40
C ASP A 38 -9.55 0.98 -1.09
N ALA A 39 -8.61 1.72 -1.68
CA ALA A 39 -8.20 1.54 -3.06
C ALA A 39 -7.34 0.29 -3.26
N ILE A 40 -7.49 -0.33 -4.43
CA ILE A 40 -6.62 -1.42 -4.89
C ILE A 40 -5.42 -0.83 -5.61
N HIS A 41 -4.23 -1.22 -5.17
CA HIS A 41 -2.96 -0.74 -5.70
C HIS A 41 -2.28 -1.84 -6.52
N ARG A 42 -1.67 -1.46 -7.65
CA ARG A 42 -1.10 -2.41 -8.62
C ARG A 42 0.42 -2.31 -8.65
N CYS A 43 1.08 -3.44 -8.48
CA CYS A 43 2.51 -3.59 -8.69
C CYS A 43 2.81 -3.94 -10.16
N GLN A 44 3.97 -3.48 -10.66
CA GLN A 44 4.41 -3.74 -12.04
C GLN A 44 4.60 -5.23 -12.35
N CYS A 45 4.81 -6.07 -11.34
CA CYS A 45 4.91 -7.53 -11.53
C CYS A 45 3.56 -8.24 -11.71
N GLY A 46 2.46 -7.47 -11.79
CA GLY A 46 1.10 -7.99 -11.92
C GLY A 46 0.42 -8.35 -10.59
N ALA A 47 1.11 -8.18 -9.46
CA ALA A 47 0.49 -8.34 -8.14
C ALA A 47 -0.34 -7.10 -7.78
N CYS A 48 -1.42 -7.30 -7.03
CA CYS A 48 -2.22 -6.24 -6.45
C CYS A 48 -2.18 -6.30 -4.92
N TYR A 49 -2.38 -5.16 -4.28
CA TYR A 49 -2.49 -5.09 -2.83
C TYR A 49 -3.54 -4.09 -2.36
N LYS A 50 -4.06 -4.33 -1.16
CA LYS A 50 -5.02 -3.47 -0.46
C LYS A 50 -4.70 -3.45 1.03
N VAL A 51 -4.98 -2.32 1.67
CA VAL A 51 -4.89 -2.18 3.13
C VAL A 51 -6.30 -2.22 3.67
N CYS A 52 -6.64 -3.19 4.51
CA CYS A 52 -7.98 -3.28 5.06
C CYS A 52 -7.96 -3.69 6.52
N GLY A 53 -9.05 -3.42 7.24
CA GLY A 53 -9.23 -3.92 8.60
C GLY A 53 -9.18 -5.44 8.64
N ASN A 54 -8.77 -5.99 9.76
CA ASN A 54 -8.62 -7.43 9.97
C ASN A 54 -9.93 -8.21 9.75
N GLU A 55 -11.06 -7.62 10.13
CA GLU A 55 -12.40 -8.16 9.89
C GLU A 55 -12.84 -8.15 8.41
N ALA A 56 -12.16 -7.37 7.56
CA ALA A 56 -12.48 -7.23 6.14
C ALA A 56 -11.50 -8.01 5.23
N LEU A 57 -10.68 -8.91 5.78
CA LEU A 57 -9.66 -9.64 5.03
C LEU A 57 -10.22 -10.39 3.80
N GLU A 58 -11.26 -11.19 4.00
CA GLU A 58 -11.85 -12.01 2.93
C GLU A 58 -12.43 -11.14 1.81
N ASN A 59 -13.08 -10.04 2.19
CA ASN A 59 -13.59 -9.05 1.24
C ASN A 59 -12.42 -8.38 0.49
N GLY A 60 -11.34 -8.02 1.19
CA GLY A 60 -10.16 -7.42 0.57
C GLY A 60 -9.48 -8.34 -0.46
N VAL A 61 -9.39 -9.64 -0.19
CA VAL A 61 -8.91 -10.62 -1.18
C VAL A 61 -9.86 -10.68 -2.37
N SER A 62 -11.17 -10.71 -2.12
CA SER A 62 -12.21 -10.78 -3.17
C SER A 62 -12.22 -9.54 -4.06
N ASP A 63 -12.12 -8.35 -3.50
CA ASP A 63 -12.05 -7.10 -4.27
C ASP A 63 -10.83 -7.10 -5.21
N ILE A 64 -9.67 -7.54 -4.70
CA ILE A 64 -8.46 -7.64 -5.52
C ILE A 64 -8.62 -8.69 -6.63
N ALA A 65 -9.29 -9.81 -6.33
CA ALA A 65 -9.56 -10.87 -7.27
C ALA A 65 -10.39 -10.37 -8.46
N GLU A 66 -11.46 -9.62 -8.19
CA GLU A 66 -12.35 -9.03 -9.20
C GLU A 66 -11.62 -8.06 -10.15
N GLU A 67 -10.59 -7.38 -9.67
CA GLU A 67 -9.76 -6.46 -10.47
C GLU A 67 -8.66 -7.15 -11.31
N LEU A 68 -8.31 -8.39 -10.98
CA LEU A 68 -7.21 -9.14 -11.60
C LEU A 68 -7.68 -10.17 -12.62
N TRP A 69 -8.90 -10.68 -12.47
CA TRP A 69 -9.39 -11.87 -13.18
C TRP A 69 -10.69 -11.60 -13.93
N SER A 70 -10.93 -12.35 -15.00
CA SER A 70 -12.23 -12.35 -15.68
C SER A 70 -13.27 -13.14 -14.88
N GLU A 71 -14.56 -12.97 -15.19
CA GLU A 71 -15.65 -13.74 -14.55
C GLU A 71 -15.43 -15.26 -14.68
N ASP A 72 -15.03 -15.73 -15.87
CA ASP A 72 -14.73 -17.16 -16.11
C ASP A 72 -13.59 -17.68 -15.21
N GLU A 73 -12.57 -16.85 -14.97
CA GLU A 73 -11.42 -17.19 -14.12
C GLU A 73 -11.78 -17.16 -12.64
N LEU A 74 -12.63 -16.22 -12.22
CA LEU A 74 -13.14 -16.14 -10.86
C LEU A 74 -14.01 -17.34 -10.52
N ASP A 75 -14.89 -17.76 -11.43
CA ASP A 75 -15.74 -18.94 -11.25
C ASP A 75 -14.90 -20.23 -11.22
N PHE A 76 -13.82 -20.29 -12.01
CA PHE A 76 -12.85 -21.36 -11.92
C PHE A 76 -12.08 -21.36 -10.60
N ILE A 77 -11.56 -20.22 -10.13
CA ILE A 77 -10.81 -20.12 -8.86
C ILE A 77 -11.72 -20.40 -7.66
N ARG A 78 -13.00 -19.98 -7.67
CA ARG A 78 -13.98 -20.38 -6.63
C ARG A 78 -14.18 -21.89 -6.55
N SER A 79 -13.82 -22.63 -7.60
CA SER A 79 -13.90 -24.09 -7.69
C SER A 79 -12.57 -24.82 -7.46
N VAL A 80 -11.44 -24.11 -7.37
CA VAL A 80 -10.07 -24.67 -7.29
C VAL A 80 -9.34 -24.12 -6.06
N PRO A 81 -8.51 -24.92 -5.36
CA PRO A 81 -7.78 -24.44 -4.19
C PRO A 81 -6.87 -23.24 -4.51
N ILE A 82 -6.64 -22.44 -3.46
CA ILE A 82 -5.86 -21.19 -3.41
C ILE A 82 -4.45 -21.32 -4.01
N ASP A 83 -3.94 -22.52 -4.27
CA ASP A 83 -2.63 -22.75 -4.88
C ASP A 83 -2.40 -22.04 -6.23
N PHE A 84 -3.46 -21.62 -6.94
CA PHE A 84 -3.35 -20.80 -8.16
C PHE A 84 -3.02 -19.32 -7.88
N CYS A 85 -3.30 -18.84 -6.68
CA CYS A 85 -3.06 -17.46 -6.24
C CYS A 85 -2.17 -17.43 -5.00
N ASN A 86 -1.03 -16.75 -5.11
CA ASN A 86 -0.26 -16.49 -3.90
C ASN A 86 -0.87 -15.30 -3.17
N VAL A 87 -1.31 -15.54 -1.93
CA VAL A 87 -1.80 -14.51 -1.01
C VAL A 87 -0.81 -14.32 0.12
N VAL A 88 -0.42 -13.07 0.39
CA VAL A 88 0.41 -12.71 1.53
C VAL A 88 -0.33 -11.69 2.36
N VAL A 89 -0.46 -11.94 3.67
CA VAL A 89 -1.14 -11.05 4.61
C VAL A 89 -0.15 -10.65 5.69
N GLU A 90 0.15 -9.35 5.77
CA GLU A 90 0.91 -8.77 6.86
C GLU A 90 -0.05 -8.27 7.94
N LYS A 91 0.00 -8.88 9.14
CA LYS A 91 -1.04 -8.74 10.18
C LYS A 91 -0.80 -7.62 11.20
N ASP A 92 0.38 -7.00 11.17
CA ASP A 92 0.77 -5.94 12.10
C ASP A 92 1.03 -4.62 11.36
N PHE A 93 0.23 -4.33 10.32
CA PHE A 93 0.48 -3.16 9.47
C PHE A 93 0.39 -1.84 10.25
N ASP A 94 -0.54 -1.73 11.20
CA ASP A 94 -0.67 -0.56 12.08
C ASP A 94 0.57 -0.33 12.92
N ARG A 95 1.11 -1.38 13.53
CA ARG A 95 2.33 -1.27 14.33
C ARG A 95 3.50 -0.74 13.48
N LEU A 96 3.62 -1.19 12.23
CA LEU A 96 4.63 -0.70 11.29
C LEU A 96 4.38 0.76 10.90
N LEU A 97 3.11 1.15 10.74
CA LEU A 97 2.70 2.51 10.42
C LEU A 97 2.92 3.47 11.60
N ASP A 98 2.60 3.07 12.82
CA ASP A 98 2.79 3.82 14.05
C ASP A 98 4.26 4.04 14.36
N LEU A 99 5.08 3.00 14.21
CA LEU A 99 6.54 3.11 14.34
C LEU A 99 7.12 4.13 13.35
N LYS A 100 6.57 4.23 12.13
CA LYS A 100 6.94 5.27 11.16
C LYS A 100 6.49 6.65 11.61
N GLN A 101 5.23 6.81 11.98
CA GLN A 101 4.65 8.12 12.32
C GLN A 101 5.31 8.71 13.57
N ALA A 102 5.69 7.88 14.54
CA ALA A 102 6.42 8.31 15.73
C ALA A 102 7.83 8.85 15.40
N VAL A 103 8.42 8.43 14.29
CA VAL A 103 9.74 8.88 13.82
C VAL A 103 9.64 10.16 12.99
N ASP A 104 8.46 10.50 12.44
CA ASP A 104 8.29 11.59 11.47
C ASP A 104 7.54 12.79 12.07
N SER A 105 8.26 13.83 12.52
CA SER A 105 7.72 14.98 13.27
C SER A 105 6.89 15.97 12.44
N CYS A 106 6.73 15.75 11.13
CA CYS A 106 6.07 16.67 10.20
C CYS A 106 4.67 16.19 9.76
N GLY A 107 4.12 15.20 10.47
CA GLY A 107 2.88 14.47 10.17
C GLY A 107 1.72 15.30 9.63
N MET A 108 1.50 15.21 8.33
CA MET A 108 0.18 15.43 7.74
C MET A 108 -0.07 14.34 6.70
N GLU A 109 -0.67 13.23 7.13
CA GLU A 109 -1.35 12.32 6.22
C GLU A 109 -2.82 12.22 6.66
N ARG A 110 -3.69 12.71 5.77
CA ARG A 110 -5.13 12.78 5.93
C ARG A 110 -5.71 11.41 5.57
N PHE A 111 -5.76 10.52 6.55
CA PHE A 111 -6.46 9.25 6.45
C PHE A 111 -7.96 9.51 6.55
N CYS A 112 -8.59 9.92 5.45
CA CYS A 112 -9.99 10.36 5.47
C CYS A 112 -11.01 9.22 5.55
N LYS A 113 -10.59 7.95 5.57
CA LYS A 113 -11.51 6.79 5.53
C LYS A 113 -11.16 5.65 6.50
N PHE A 114 -10.11 5.82 7.30
CA PHE A 114 -9.64 4.80 8.23
C PHE A 114 -10.12 5.07 9.67
N ASP A 115 -10.68 4.05 10.32
CA ASP A 115 -10.95 4.05 11.75
C ASP A 115 -9.70 3.59 12.50
N ARG A 116 -9.10 4.50 13.29
CA ARG A 116 -7.88 4.24 14.07
C ARG A 116 -8.03 3.15 15.14
N ASN A 117 -9.25 2.69 15.40
CA ASN A 117 -9.49 1.64 16.39
C ASN A 117 -9.48 0.23 15.77
N LEU A 118 -9.34 0.11 14.45
CA LEU A 118 -9.32 -1.18 13.74
C LEU A 118 -7.89 -1.59 13.44
N GLU A 119 -7.53 -2.83 13.77
CA GLU A 119 -6.27 -3.46 13.36
C GLU A 119 -6.23 -3.62 11.83
N LEU A 120 -5.22 -3.06 11.19
CA LEU A 120 -4.98 -3.11 9.75
C LEU A 120 -4.12 -4.30 9.34
N ASN A 121 -4.51 -4.87 8.22
CA ASN A 121 -3.75 -5.84 7.46
C ASN A 121 -3.42 -5.31 6.07
N LEU A 122 -2.25 -5.70 5.57
CA LEU A 122 -1.87 -5.48 4.18
C LEU A 122 -1.94 -6.81 3.44
N ILE A 123 -2.85 -6.89 2.47
CA ILE A 123 -3.09 -8.08 1.65
C ILE A 123 -2.44 -7.90 0.30
N TRP A 124 -1.69 -8.89 -0.14
CA TRP A 124 -1.14 -9.01 -1.48
C TRP A 124 -1.72 -10.23 -2.18
N VAL A 125 -2.09 -10.08 -3.44
CA VAL A 125 -2.53 -11.20 -4.30
C VAL A 125 -1.77 -11.15 -5.61
N LYS A 126 -1.24 -12.29 -6.04
CA LYS A 126 -0.64 -12.45 -7.36
C LYS A 126 -1.11 -13.73 -8.03
N ARG A 127 -1.52 -13.58 -9.29
CA ARG A 127 -1.83 -14.69 -10.19
C ARG A 127 -0.55 -15.43 -10.57
N LEU A 128 -0.57 -16.76 -10.50
CA LEU A 128 0.46 -17.60 -11.10
C LEU A 128 0.23 -17.68 -12.61
N PHE A 129 1.27 -17.41 -13.39
CA PHE A 129 1.28 -17.60 -14.85
C PHE A 129 1.98 -18.90 -15.20
#